data_AF-A0A1S8FLJ1-F1
#
_entry.id   AF-A0A1S8FLJ1-F1
#
_cell.length_a   1.000
_cell.length_b   1.000
_cell.length_c   1.000
_cell.angle_alpha   90.00
_cell.angle_beta   90.00
_cell.angle_gamma   90.00
#
_symmetry.space_group_name_H-M   'P 1'
#
loop_
_entity.id
_entity.type
_entity.pdbx_description
1 polymer ?
#
loop_
_entity_poly.entity_id
_entity_poly.type
_entity_poly.pdbx_seq_one_letter_code
_entity_poly.pdbx_strand_id
1 'polypeptide(L)'
;MSTPQEEFQRFLAEQRVEYQRSLPGKIAEIRALWLVVNADADAPKPMKDLERMAHTLAGTAGTLGYREIGTAAKALELLVEHAVVAGPDLTLTQRSEIAQAIDTLQGALPAG
;
A
#
# COMPACT_ATOMS: atom_id res chain seq x y z
N MET A 1 14.52 32.95 -15.48
CA MET A 1 14.82 31.51 -15.51
C MET A 1 14.59 30.99 -14.11
N SER A 2 13.88 29.87 -13.95
CA SER A 2 13.72 29.23 -12.64
C SER A 2 15.05 28.60 -12.21
N THR A 3 15.28 28.54 -10.91
CA THR A 3 16.45 27.85 -10.34
C THR A 3 16.21 26.32 -10.36
N PRO A 4 17.28 25.49 -10.32
CA PRO A 4 17.12 24.04 -10.22
C PRO A 4 16.26 23.59 -9.02
N GLN A 5 16.31 24.35 -7.93
CA GLN A 5 15.49 24.10 -6.74
C GLN A 5 13.99 24.27 -7.03
N GLU A 6 13.62 25.32 -7.76
CA GLU A 6 12.21 25.60 -8.13
C GLU A 6 11.68 24.56 -9.12
N GLU A 7 12.51 24.12 -10.07
CA GLU A 7 12.15 23.06 -11.02
C GLU A 7 11.88 21.74 -10.29
N PHE A 8 12.73 21.38 -9.33
CA PHE A 8 12.55 20.20 -8.51
C PHE A 8 11.27 20.26 -7.65
N GLN A 9 10.98 21.41 -7.04
CA GLN A 9 9.74 21.58 -6.26
C GLN A 9 8.49 21.48 -7.14
N ARG A 10 8.54 22.05 -8.37
CA ARG A 10 7.44 21.93 -9.33
C ARG A 10 7.22 20.47 -9.75
N PHE A 11 8.30 19.75 -10.03
CA PHE A 11 8.24 18.31 -10.32
C PHE A 11 7.59 17.52 -9.17
N LEU A 12 8.01 17.75 -7.91
CA LEU A 12 7.40 17.08 -6.76
C LEU A 12 5.92 17.43 -6.58
N ALA A 13 5.53 18.67 -6.85
CA ALA A 13 4.13 19.09 -6.79
C ALA A 13 3.26 18.36 -7.83
N GLU A 14 3.76 18.22 -9.06
CA GLU A 14 3.10 17.47 -10.13
C GLU A 14 2.97 15.99 -9.75
N GLN A 15 4.05 15.38 -9.26
CA GLN A 15 4.05 13.98 -8.81
C GLN A 15 3.09 13.74 -7.64
N ARG A 16 2.94 14.70 -6.71
CA ARG A 16 1.95 14.62 -5.63
C ARG A 16 0.52 14.58 -6.17
N VAL A 17 0.18 15.42 -7.13
CA VAL A 17 -1.17 15.48 -7.72
C VAL A 17 -1.49 14.17 -8.43
N GLU A 18 -0.57 13.65 -9.24
CA GLU A 18 -0.74 12.35 -9.91
C GLU A 18 -0.88 11.21 -8.90
N TYR A 19 -0.03 11.21 -7.88
CA TYR A 19 -0.07 10.20 -6.84
C TYR A 19 -1.39 10.23 -6.08
N GLN A 20 -1.88 11.40 -5.67
CA GLN A 20 -3.17 11.57 -5.01
C GLN A 20 -4.33 11.01 -5.84
N ARG A 21 -4.33 11.26 -7.15
CA ARG A 21 -5.34 10.72 -8.06
C ARG A 21 -5.26 9.19 -8.18
N SER A 22 -4.05 8.63 -8.10
CA SER A 22 -3.82 7.19 -8.21
C SER A 22 -4.12 6.41 -6.91
N LEU A 23 -4.06 7.08 -5.75
CA LEU A 23 -4.13 6.44 -4.43
C LEU A 23 -5.40 5.60 -4.21
N PRO A 24 -6.62 6.09 -4.50
CA PRO A 24 -7.83 5.30 -4.32
C PRO A 24 -7.82 4.01 -5.14
N GLY A 25 -7.33 4.07 -6.39
CA GLY A 25 -7.22 2.91 -7.27
C GLY A 25 -6.22 1.87 -6.75
N LYS A 26 -5.03 2.31 -6.32
CA LYS A 26 -4.01 1.44 -5.73
C LYS A 26 -4.52 0.73 -4.47
N ILE A 27 -5.23 1.44 -3.60
CA ILE A 27 -5.77 0.86 -2.38
C ILE A 27 -6.94 -0.09 -2.67
N ALA A 28 -7.76 0.21 -3.68
CA ALA A 28 -8.80 -0.71 -4.15
C ALA A 28 -8.21 -2.02 -4.70
N GLU A 29 -7.09 -1.94 -5.44
CA GLU A 29 -6.38 -3.12 -5.95
C GLU A 29 -5.76 -3.96 -4.81
N ILE A 30 -5.18 -3.32 -3.78
CA ILE A 30 -4.73 -4.00 -2.55
C ILE A 30 -5.88 -4.79 -1.91
N ARG A 31 -7.06 -4.17 -1.77
CA ARG A 31 -8.25 -4.85 -1.22
C ARG A 31 -8.69 -6.01 -2.11
N ALA A 32 -8.68 -5.85 -3.43
CA ALA A 32 -9.07 -6.91 -4.35
C ALA A 32 -8.12 -8.12 -4.27
N LEU A 33 -6.81 -7.89 -4.21
CA LEU A 33 -5.82 -8.95 -4.01
C LEU A 33 -6.05 -9.69 -2.69
N TRP A 34 -6.33 -8.95 -1.61
CA TRP A 34 -6.64 -9.56 -0.32
C TRP A 34 -7.90 -10.43 -0.35
N LEU A 35 -8.96 -10.00 -1.05
CA LEU A 35 -10.17 -10.83 -1.18
C LEU A 35 -9.88 -12.17 -1.86
N VAL A 36 -8.99 -12.19 -2.85
CA VAL A 36 -8.56 -13.43 -3.53
C VAL A 36 -7.77 -14.31 -2.57
N VAL A 37 -6.75 -13.76 -1.90
CA VAL A 37 -5.93 -14.49 -0.89
C VAL A 37 -6.77 -15.01 0.27
N ASN A 38 -7.80 -14.26 0.66
CA ASN A 38 -8.65 -14.64 1.78
C ASN A 38 -9.67 -15.72 1.41
N ALA A 39 -10.10 -15.77 0.15
CA ALA A 39 -11.03 -16.77 -0.36
C ALA A 39 -10.34 -18.09 -0.75
N ASP A 40 -9.08 -18.04 -1.17
CA ASP A 40 -8.31 -19.19 -1.65
C ASP A 40 -6.91 -19.23 -1.01
N ALA A 41 -6.66 -20.24 -0.18
CA ALA A 41 -5.41 -20.40 0.56
C ALA A 41 -4.22 -20.79 -0.35
N ASP A 42 -4.48 -21.30 -1.55
CA ASP A 42 -3.46 -21.81 -2.47
C ASP A 42 -3.06 -20.81 -3.57
N ALA A 43 -3.25 -19.50 -3.32
CA ALA A 43 -2.93 -18.45 -4.28
C ALA A 43 -1.62 -17.70 -3.94
N PRO A 44 -0.42 -18.28 -4.17
CA PRO A 44 0.87 -17.66 -3.81
C PRO A 44 1.20 -16.41 -4.63
N LYS A 45 0.62 -16.26 -5.83
CA LYS A 45 0.85 -15.09 -6.69
C LYS A 45 0.14 -13.82 -6.16
N PRO A 46 -1.18 -13.86 -5.88
CA PRO A 46 -1.88 -12.72 -5.25
C PRO A 46 -1.23 -12.22 -3.95
N MET A 47 -0.67 -13.10 -3.12
CA MET A 47 0.02 -12.68 -1.89
C MET A 47 1.30 -11.89 -2.17
N LYS A 48 2.13 -12.34 -3.12
CA LYS A 48 3.34 -11.61 -3.52
C LYS A 48 3.02 -10.28 -4.21
N ASP A 49 1.94 -10.23 -4.98
CA ASP A 49 1.47 -8.97 -5.58
C ASP A 49 1.01 -7.98 -4.51
N LEU A 50 0.33 -8.47 -3.46
CA LEU A 50 -0.09 -7.67 -2.31
C LEU A 50 1.13 -7.09 -1.56
N GLU A 51 2.15 -7.92 -1.30
CA GLU A 51 3.41 -7.52 -0.67
C GLU A 51 4.07 -6.37 -1.46
N ARG A 52 4.26 -6.57 -2.77
CA ARG A 52 4.90 -5.59 -3.66
C ARG A 52 4.14 -4.27 -3.72
N MET A 53 2.82 -4.33 -3.74
CA MET A 53 1.98 -3.13 -3.73
C MET A 53 2.09 -2.37 -2.42
N ALA A 54 2.03 -3.06 -1.28
CA ALA A 54 2.21 -2.44 0.03
C ALA A 54 3.60 -1.78 0.15
N HIS A 55 4.66 -2.48 -0.29
CA HIS A 55 6.03 -1.95 -0.33
C HIS A 55 6.14 -0.68 -1.19
N THR A 56 5.61 -0.72 -2.41
CA THR A 56 5.64 0.42 -3.34
C THR A 56 4.89 1.62 -2.74
N LEU A 57 3.75 1.37 -2.12
CA LEU A 57 2.93 2.40 -1.49
C LEU A 57 3.64 3.01 -0.27
N ALA A 58 4.26 2.19 0.57
CA ALA A 58 5.04 2.64 1.72
C ALA A 58 6.20 3.56 1.30
N GLY A 59 6.97 3.15 0.28
CA GLY A 59 8.09 3.93 -0.23
C GLY A 59 7.67 5.25 -0.88
N THR A 60 6.71 5.19 -1.81
CA THR A 60 6.28 6.39 -2.57
C THR A 60 5.51 7.40 -1.72
N ALA A 61 4.67 6.95 -0.78
CA ALA A 61 3.95 7.83 0.13
C ALA A 61 4.90 8.67 1.00
N GLY A 62 6.00 8.08 1.48
CA GLY A 62 7.02 8.77 2.27
C GLY A 62 7.68 9.91 1.49
N THR A 63 8.10 9.65 0.25
CA THR A 63 8.73 10.66 -0.62
C THR A 63 7.78 11.80 -0.97
N LEU A 64 6.49 11.51 -1.14
CA LEU A 64 5.50 12.49 -1.60
C LEU A 64 4.78 13.21 -0.45
N GLY A 65 5.09 12.90 0.81
CA GLY A 65 4.56 13.60 1.98
C GLY A 65 3.24 13.05 2.53
N TYR A 66 2.81 11.86 2.08
CA TYR A 66 1.61 11.17 2.56
C TYR A 66 1.96 10.26 3.74
N ARG A 67 2.42 10.85 4.86
CA ARG A 67 3.00 10.11 5.99
C ARG A 67 2.06 9.05 6.56
N GLU A 68 0.78 9.36 6.76
CA GLU A 68 -0.20 8.43 7.35
C GLU A 68 -0.43 7.21 6.44
N ILE A 69 -0.57 7.45 5.14
CA ILE A 69 -0.68 6.38 4.12
C ILE A 69 0.61 5.54 4.11
N GLY A 70 1.78 6.18 4.14
CA GLY A 70 3.06 5.48 4.17
C GLY A 70 3.23 4.59 5.40
N THR A 71 2.83 5.09 6.58
CA THR A 71 2.85 4.30 7.82
C THR A 71 1.88 3.13 7.78
N ALA A 72 0.64 3.34 7.32
CA ALA A 72 -0.35 2.27 7.19
C ALA A 72 0.08 1.21 6.16
N ALA A 73 0.62 1.65 5.02
CA ALA A 73 1.15 0.76 3.98
C ALA A 73 2.34 -0.06 4.48
N LYS A 74 3.25 0.55 5.27
CA LYS A 74 4.38 -0.16 5.87
C LYS A 74 3.93 -1.21 6.88
N ALA A 75 2.91 -0.92 7.68
CA ALA A 75 2.33 -1.89 8.60
C ALA A 75 1.75 -3.10 7.84
N LEU A 76 1.01 -2.85 6.76
CA LEU A 76 0.51 -3.91 5.87
C LEU A 76 1.65 -4.72 5.24
N GLU A 77 2.68 -4.04 4.71
CA GLU A 77 3.85 -4.68 4.10
C GLU A 77 4.50 -5.71 5.04
N LEU A 78 4.75 -5.33 6.30
CA LEU A 78 5.39 -6.20 7.28
C LEU A 78 4.54 -7.43 7.63
N LEU A 79 3.21 -7.27 7.73
CA LEU A 79 2.30 -8.39 8.00
C LEU A 79 2.29 -9.38 6.82
N VAL A 80 2.27 -8.85 5.59
CA VAL A 80 2.25 -9.66 4.37
C VAL A 80 3.59 -10.34 4.13
N GLU A 81 4.72 -9.66 4.37
CA GLU A 81 6.06 -10.23 4.29
C GLU A 81 6.20 -11.44 5.24
N HIS A 82 5.79 -11.29 6.50
CA HIS A 82 5.81 -12.40 7.46
C HIS A 82 4.91 -13.56 7.03
N ALA A 83 3.73 -13.25 6.47
CA ALA A 83 2.81 -14.25 5.93
C ALA A 83 3.42 -15.03 4.75
N VAL A 84 4.10 -14.35 3.81
CA VAL A 84 4.79 -14.99 2.67
C VAL A 84 5.89 -15.94 3.15
N VAL A 85 6.64 -15.56 4.19
CA VAL A 85 7.71 -16.39 4.77
C VAL A 85 7.15 -17.60 5.52
N ALA A 86 6.03 -17.44 6.22
CA ALA A 86 5.40 -18.51 7.01
C ALA A 86 4.80 -19.64 6.15
N GLY A 87 4.42 -19.34 4.90
CA GLY A 87 3.86 -20.31 3.96
C GLY A 87 2.38 -20.06 3.63
N PRO A 88 1.73 -20.96 2.88
CA PRO A 88 0.37 -20.75 2.33
C PRO A 88 -0.72 -20.71 3.41
N ASP A 89 -0.50 -21.36 4.55
CA ASP A 89 -1.50 -21.49 5.61
C ASP A 89 -1.48 -20.31 6.58
N LEU A 90 -2.18 -19.23 6.21
CA LEU A 90 -2.40 -18.12 7.14
C LEU A 90 -3.35 -18.53 8.26
N THR A 91 -2.91 -18.29 9.50
CA THR A 91 -3.74 -18.38 10.70
C THR A 91 -4.89 -17.36 10.66
N LEU A 92 -5.97 -17.62 11.41
CA LEU A 92 -7.08 -16.69 11.55
C LEU A 92 -6.62 -15.32 12.09
N THR A 93 -5.64 -15.30 13.00
CA THR A 93 -5.05 -14.07 13.54
C THR A 93 -4.37 -13.26 12.45
N GLN A 94 -3.48 -13.88 11.66
CA GLN A 94 -2.81 -13.20 10.54
C GLN A 94 -3.81 -12.65 9.53
N ARG A 95 -4.87 -13.41 9.23
CA ARG A 95 -5.95 -12.94 8.33
C ARG A 95 -6.67 -11.71 8.88
N SER A 96 -6.98 -11.72 10.17
CA SER A 96 -7.62 -10.57 10.83
C SER A 96 -6.70 -9.35 10.87
N GLU A 97 -5.41 -9.52 11.15
CA GLU A 97 -4.43 -8.44 11.19
C GLU A 97 -4.24 -7.79 9.81
N ILE A 98 -4.11 -8.59 8.76
CA ILE A 98 -3.99 -8.08 7.38
C ILE A 98 -5.26 -7.34 6.97
N ALA A 99 -6.44 -7.90 7.27
CA ALA A 99 -7.71 -7.23 6.98
C ALA A 99 -7.82 -5.86 7.68
N GLN A 100 -7.46 -5.80 8.97
CA GLN A 100 -7.49 -4.56 9.75
C GLN A 100 -6.46 -3.52 9.25
N ALA A 101 -5.29 -3.97 8.81
CA ALA A 101 -4.29 -3.09 8.21
C ALA A 101 -4.79 -2.49 6.88
N ILE A 102 -5.51 -3.26 6.06
CA ILE A 102 -6.14 -2.77 4.83
C ILE A 102 -7.24 -1.75 5.13
N ASP A 103 -8.09 -2.02 6.13
CA ASP A 103 -9.13 -1.07 6.55
C ASP A 103 -8.52 0.25 7.07
N THR A 104 -7.42 0.15 7.83
CA THR A 104 -6.66 1.32 8.30
C THR A 104 -6.08 2.11 7.14
N LEU A 105 -5.48 1.42 6.15
CA LEU A 105 -4.94 2.05 4.95
C LEU A 105 -6.01 2.78 4.14
N GLN A 106 -7.22 2.20 4.03
CA GLN A 106 -8.36 2.85 3.39
C GLN A 106 -8.84 4.08 4.16
N GLY A 107 -8.89 3.99 5.50
CA GLY A 107 -9.26 5.12 6.36
C GLY A 107 -8.26 6.29 6.31
N ALA A 108 -7.00 6.03 5.92
CA ALA A 108 -5.97 7.05 5.76
C ALA A 108 -6.07 7.83 4.43
N LEU A 109 -7.02 7.50 3.55
CA LEU A 109 -7.26 8.28 2.34
C LEU A 109 -7.77 9.68 2.72
N PRO A 110 -7.16 10.75 2.18
CA PRO A 110 -7.69 12.09 2.40
C PRO A 110 -9.10 12.18 1.81
N ALA A 111 -10.02 12.80 2.55
CA ALA A 111 -11.32 13.20 1.99
C ALA A 111 -11.03 14.11 0.78
N GLY A 112 -11.64 13.76 -0.36
CA GLY A 112 -11.49 14.49 -1.62
C GLY A 112 -12.01 15.91 -1.56
#